data_AF-A0A3A6N578-F1
#
_entry.id   AF-A0A3A6N578-F1
#
_cell.length_a   1.000
_cell.length_b   1.000
_cell.length_c   1.000
_cell.angle_alpha   90.00
_cell.angle_beta   90.00
_cell.angle_gamma   90.00
#
_symmetry.space_group_name_H-M   'P 1'
#
loop_
_entity.id
_entity.type
_entity.pdbx_description
1 polymer ?
#
loop_
_entity_poly.entity_id
_entity_poly.type
_entity_poly.pdbx_seq_one_letter_code
_entity_poly.pdbx_strand_id
1 'polypeptide(L)'
;MGYCISGLPFAHGGWFFGHGPFGLLIAALLVIIVGMVLVRLARPSIGRDHAHRDSNDSLEILRVRYARGEISAEEYQRMREILNR
;
A
#
# COMPACT_ATOMS: atom_id res chain seq x y z
N MET A 1 -19.97 42.43 -15.80
CA MET A 1 -19.57 41.10 -16.31
C MET A 1 -18.06 41.00 -16.15
N GLY A 2 -17.57 40.20 -15.20
CA GLY A 2 -16.15 40.14 -14.88
C GLY A 2 -15.93 39.57 -13.48
N TYR A 3 -16.36 38.32 -13.30
CA TYR A 3 -16.08 37.52 -12.12
C TYR A 3 -14.56 37.51 -11.90
N CYS A 4 -14.12 38.11 -10.80
CA CYS A 4 -12.78 37.89 -10.26
C CYS A 4 -12.72 36.44 -9.78
N ILE A 5 -12.34 35.52 -10.69
CA ILE A 5 -11.91 34.17 -10.33
C ILE A 5 -10.49 34.31 -9.78
N SER A 6 -10.36 34.87 -8.58
CA SER A 6 -9.15 34.86 -7.75
C SER A 6 -9.14 33.60 -6.88
N GLY A 7 -9.44 32.45 -7.49
CA GLY A 7 -9.61 31.17 -6.81
C GLY A 7 -8.87 30.00 -7.47
N LEU A 8 -7.94 30.29 -8.38
CA LEU A 8 -7.09 29.26 -8.96
C LEU A 8 -5.80 29.16 -8.12
N PRO A 9 -5.53 28.05 -7.41
CA PRO A 9 -4.26 27.78 -6.72
C PRO A 9 -3.08 27.56 -7.69
N PHE A 10 -3.20 28.03 -8.93
CA PHE A 10 -2.20 27.88 -10.00
C PHE A 10 -1.60 29.23 -10.42
N ALA A 11 -2.02 30.34 -9.80
CA ALA A 11 -1.41 31.66 -10.00
C ALA A 11 -0.05 31.84 -9.27
N HIS A 12 0.66 30.74 -8.98
CA HIS A 12 2.03 30.73 -8.46
C HIS A 12 3.02 30.27 -9.54
N GLY A 13 2.82 30.69 -10.79
CA GLY A 13 3.75 30.43 -11.91
C GLY A 13 5.08 31.19 -11.84
N GLY A 14 5.43 31.80 -10.69
CA GLY A 14 6.62 32.65 -10.53
C GLY A 14 7.77 32.05 -9.75
N TRP A 15 7.58 30.97 -8.98
CA TRP A 15 8.65 30.41 -8.13
C TRP A 15 9.43 29.27 -8.78
N PHE A 16 8.86 28.58 -9.78
CA PHE A 16 9.52 27.44 -10.45
C PHE A 16 10.23 27.82 -11.77
N PHE A 17 10.01 29.02 -12.32
CA PHE A 17 10.51 29.40 -13.64
C PHE A 17 11.82 30.24 -13.60
N GLY A 18 12.46 30.36 -12.44
CA GLY A 18 13.53 31.34 -12.17
C GLY A 18 14.99 30.88 -12.28
N HIS A 19 15.29 29.64 -12.67
CA HIS A 19 16.67 29.11 -12.61
C HIS A 19 17.16 28.40 -13.88
N GLY A 20 16.76 28.84 -15.08
CA GLY A 20 17.33 28.31 -16.33
C GLY A 20 17.27 26.76 -16.44
N PRO A 21 18.16 26.11 -17.23
CA PRO A 21 18.13 24.66 -17.39
C PRO A 21 18.41 23.90 -16.08
N PHE A 22 19.21 24.48 -15.17
CA PHE A 22 19.50 23.87 -13.87
C PHE A 22 18.29 23.82 -12.93
N GLY A 23 17.45 24.84 -12.94
CA GLY A 23 16.21 24.89 -12.16
C GLY A 23 15.21 23.83 -12.61
N LEU A 24 15.10 23.62 -13.92
CA LEU A 24 14.26 22.57 -14.49
C LEU A 24 14.74 21.18 -14.06
N LEU A 25 16.06 20.93 -14.07
CA LEU A 25 16.63 19.66 -13.63
C LEU A 25 16.35 19.39 -12.15
N ILE A 26 16.52 20.38 -11.27
CA ILE A 26 16.26 20.24 -9.84
C ILE A 26 14.77 20.02 -9.57
N ALA A 27 13.89 20.78 -10.24
CA ALA A 27 12.45 20.62 -10.13
C ALA A 27 11.98 19.24 -10.61
N ALA A 28 12.50 18.76 -11.76
CA ALA A 28 12.20 17.43 -12.27
C ALA A 28 12.64 16.33 -11.30
N LEU A 29 13.84 16.45 -10.71
CA LEU A 29 14.33 15.52 -9.71
C LEU A 29 13.42 15.48 -8.47
N LEU A 30 13.01 16.64 -7.96
CA LEU A 30 12.08 16.72 -6.82
C LEU A 30 10.73 16.07 -7.13
N VAL A 31 10.16 16.33 -8.31
CA VAL A 31 8.90 15.69 -8.74
C VAL A 31 9.03 14.17 -8.80
N ILE A 32 10.15 13.66 -9.33
CA ILE A 32 10.41 12.22 -9.38
C ILE A 32 10.50 11.63 -7.97
N ILE A 33 11.23 12.26 -7.06
CA ILE A 33 11.38 11.79 -5.67
C ILE A 33 10.03 11.77 -4.96
N VAL A 34 9.26 12.85 -5.06
CA VAL A 34 7.93 12.94 -4.45
C VAL A 34 6.99 11.88 -5.05
N GLY A 35 6.98 11.73 -6.37
CA GLY A 35 6.21 10.68 -7.05
C GLY A 35 6.59 9.28 -6.60
N MET A 36 7.89 9.00 -6.44
CA MET A 36 8.39 7.71 -5.95
C MET A 36 7.95 7.44 -4.50
N VAL A 37 8.01 8.44 -3.62
CA VAL A 37 7.55 8.33 -2.22
C VAL A 37 6.06 8.07 -2.16
N LEU A 38 5.26 8.82 -2.93
CA LEU A 38 3.82 8.63 -3.00
C LEU A 38 3.46 7.25 -3.54
N VAL A 39 4.13 6.76 -4.59
CA VAL A 39 3.91 5.40 -5.10
C VAL A 39 4.37 4.33 -4.11
N ARG A 40 5.46 4.54 -3.37
CA ARG A 40 5.92 3.62 -2.31
C ARG A 40 4.96 3.55 -1.13
N LEU A 41 4.31 4.65 -0.78
CA LEU A 41 3.40 4.74 0.34
C LEU A 41 1.97 4.31 -0.04
N ALA A 42 1.56 4.59 -1.28
CA ALA A 42 0.26 4.21 -1.84
C ALA A 42 0.24 2.78 -2.36
N ARG A 43 1.39 2.15 -2.62
CA ARG A 43 1.47 0.71 -2.76
C ARG A 43 1.23 0.13 -1.36
N PRO A 44 0.09 -0.52 -1.08
CA PRO A 44 0.03 -1.38 0.09
C PRO A 44 1.23 -2.31 0.00
N SER A 45 1.94 -2.52 1.10
CA SER A 45 3.06 -3.44 1.22
C SER A 45 2.61 -4.88 0.89
N ILE A 46 2.26 -5.15 -0.36
CA ILE A 46 2.06 -6.47 -0.93
C ILE A 46 3.46 -6.96 -1.23
N GLY A 47 4.12 -7.46 -0.19
CA GLY A 47 5.48 -7.95 -0.32
C GLY A 47 6.26 -7.80 0.96
N ARG A 48 5.79 -8.49 2.01
CA ARG A 48 6.60 -9.15 3.05
C ARG A 48 5.79 -9.87 4.14
N ASP A 49 4.46 -9.84 4.09
CA ASP A 49 3.59 -10.60 5.04
C ASP A 49 2.88 -11.81 4.43
N HIS A 50 3.22 -12.25 3.21
CA HIS A 50 2.56 -13.44 2.62
C HIS A 50 2.86 -14.73 3.38
N ALA A 51 4.01 -14.84 4.06
CA ALA A 51 4.31 -16.00 4.88
C ALA A 51 3.45 -16.08 6.15
N HIS A 52 3.06 -14.96 6.76
CA HIS A 52 2.19 -14.95 7.96
C HIS A 52 0.70 -14.95 7.61
N ARG A 53 0.31 -14.39 6.46
CA ARG A 53 -1.08 -14.46 5.98
C ARG A 53 -1.49 -15.89 5.63
N ASP A 54 -0.64 -16.63 4.92
CA ASP A 54 -0.97 -18.02 4.51
C ASP A 54 -1.21 -18.95 5.70
N SER A 55 -0.42 -18.81 6.78
CA SER A 55 -0.62 -19.59 8.01
C SER A 55 -1.92 -19.23 8.72
N ASN A 56 -2.27 -17.94 8.79
CA ASN A 56 -3.52 -17.50 9.42
C ASN A 56 -4.76 -17.93 8.63
N ASP A 57 -4.72 -17.79 7.31
CA ASP A 57 -5.79 -18.23 6.41
C ASP A 57 -5.98 -19.76 6.48
N SER A 58 -4.88 -20.52 6.57
CA SER A 58 -4.91 -21.98 6.73
C SER A 58 -5.58 -22.42 8.05
N LEU A 59 -5.26 -21.74 9.16
CA LEU A 59 -5.87 -22.00 10.47
C LEU A 59 -7.38 -21.67 10.48
N GLU A 60 -7.78 -20.61 9.78
CA GLU A 60 -9.18 -20.22 9.65
C GLU A 60 -9.98 -21.27 8.87
N ILE A 61 -9.43 -21.81 7.77
CA ILE A 61 -10.04 -22.89 7.00
C ILE A 61 -10.25 -24.14 7.87
N LEU A 62 -9.24 -24.54 8.65
CA LEU A 62 -9.35 -25.66 9.58
C LEU A 62 -10.49 -25.44 10.59
N ARG A 63 -10.58 -24.25 11.17
CA ARG A 63 -11.62 -23.89 12.15
C ARG A 63 -13.01 -24.01 11.55
N VAL A 64 -13.20 -23.55 10.32
CA VAL A 64 -14.48 -23.64 9.61
C VAL A 64 -14.88 -25.10 9.38
N ARG A 65 -13.95 -25.95 8.93
CA ARG A 65 -14.22 -27.38 8.71
C ARG A 65 -14.55 -28.13 10.00
N TYR A 66 -13.86 -27.79 11.09
CA TYR A 66 -14.18 -28.33 12.42
C TYR A 66 -15.58 -27.91 12.89
N ALA A 67 -15.93 -26.63 12.73
CA ALA A 67 -17.26 -26.13 13.08
C ALA A 67 -18.39 -26.78 12.25
N ARG A 68 -18.09 -27.18 11.01
CA ARG A 68 -19.00 -27.95 10.16
C ARG A 68 -19.07 -29.43 10.50
N GLY A 69 -18.17 -29.93 11.35
CA GLY A 69 -18.04 -31.36 11.67
C GLY A 69 -17.43 -32.19 10.54
N GLU A 70 -16.77 -31.56 9.56
CA GLU A 70 -16.09 -32.26 8.46
C GLU A 70 -14.79 -32.94 8.92
N ILE A 71 -14.23 -32.52 10.06
CA ILE A 71 -13.02 -33.08 10.67
C ILE A 71 -13.24 -33.32 12.17
N SER A 72 -12.58 -34.34 12.72
CA SER A 72 -12.65 -34.64 14.15
C SER A 72 -11.76 -33.70 14.98
N ALA A 73 -11.94 -33.70 16.30
CA ALA A 73 -11.14 -32.88 17.21
C ALA A 73 -9.65 -33.29 17.18
N GLU A 74 -9.37 -34.58 17.06
CA GLU A 74 -8.02 -35.14 16.99
C GLU A 74 -7.29 -34.70 15.72
N GLU A 75 -8.01 -34.68 14.60
CA GLU A 75 -7.49 -34.26 13.30
C GLU A 75 -7.21 -32.75 13.28
N TYR A 76 -8.12 -31.95 13.84
CA TYR A 76 -7.93 -30.50 13.99
C TYR A 76 -6.68 -30.16 14.80
N GLN A 77 -6.45 -30.83 15.94
CA GLN A 77 -5.27 -30.56 16.79
C GLN A 77 -3.97 -30.91 16.08
N ARG A 78 -3.92 -32.06 15.40
CA ARG A 78 -2.73 -32.49 14.64
C ARG A 78 -2.36 -31.48 13.55
N MET A 79 -3.34 -31.02 12.77
CA MET A 79 -3.09 -30.07 11.69
C MET A 79 -2.73 -28.67 12.20
N ARG A 80 -3.32 -28.24 13.33
CA ARG A 80 -2.98 -26.98 13.99
C ARG A 80 -1.54 -26.96 14.50
N GLU A 81 -1.05 -28.09 15.03
CA GLU A 81 0.34 -28.21 15.49
C GLU A 81 1.33 -28.14 14.33
N ILE A 82 0.99 -28.74 13.18
CA ILE A 82 1.81 -28.69 11.96
C ILE A 82 1.88 -27.26 11.39
N LEU A 83 0.77 -26.51 11.39
CA LEU A 83 0.70 -25.16 10.84
C LEU A 83 1.37 -24.09 11.72
N ASN A 84 1.55 -24.38 13.01
CA ASN A 84 2.17 -23.49 13.98
C ASN A 84 3.68 -23.77 14.18
N ARG A 85 4.24 -24.69 13.42
CA ARG A 85 5.66 -25.08 13.44
C ARG A 85 6.42 -24.44 12.29
#